data_AF-A0A2N0HHQ1-F1
#
_entry.id   AF-A0A2N0HHQ1-F1
#
_cell.length_a   1.000
_cell.length_b   1.000
_cell.length_c   1.000
_cell.angle_alpha   90.00
_cell.angle_beta   90.00
_cell.angle_gamma   90.00
#
_symmetry.space_group_name_H-M   'P 1'
#
loop_
_entity.id
_entity.type
_entity.pdbx_description
1 polymer ?
#
loop_
_entity_poly.entity_id
_entity_poly.type
_entity_poly.pdbx_seq_one_letter_code
_entity_poly.pdbx_strand_id
1 'polypeptide(L)'
;MEKFLNLVLGTNDVPTYFAALFFAMIGVVIILLVKSKKRDKTSQNTPYHFSFKFLILDNLKEIILGFLLIMIALRFSIEYAGVGLTMWYALGVGLSIQKLSGYISKLESGARK
;
A
#
# COMPACT_ATOMS: atom_id res chain seq x y z
N MET A 1 -25.37 -12.65 -1.67
CA MET A 1 -24.02 -12.48 -1.09
C MET A 1 -22.92 -12.78 -2.10
N GLU A 2 -22.96 -13.92 -2.78
CA GLU A 2 -21.94 -14.32 -3.77
C GLU A 2 -21.73 -13.30 -4.91
N LYS A 3 -22.80 -12.85 -5.57
CA LYS A 3 -22.72 -11.80 -6.60
C LYS A 3 -22.04 -10.52 -6.10
N PHE A 4 -22.32 -10.11 -4.86
CA PHE A 4 -21.70 -8.93 -4.26
C PHE A 4 -20.19 -9.14 -4.05
N LEU A 5 -19.79 -10.30 -3.52
CA LEU A 5 -18.38 -10.63 -3.32
C LEU A 5 -17.62 -10.68 -4.65
N ASN A 6 -18.20 -11.27 -5.70
CA ASN A 6 -17.57 -11.31 -7.03
C ASN A 6 -17.40 -9.90 -7.63
N LEU A 7 -18.31 -8.96 -7.34
CA LEU A 7 -18.15 -7.57 -7.76
C LEU A 7 -17.00 -6.88 -7.00
N VAL A 8 -16.82 -7.19 -5.71
CA VAL A 8 -15.82 -6.58 -4.83
C VAL A 8 -14.43 -7.21 -4.95
N LEU A 9 -14.33 -8.49 -5.25
CA LEU A 9 -13.07 -9.27 -5.30
C LEU A 9 -12.64 -9.61 -6.74
N GLY A 10 -13.56 -9.45 -7.69
CA GLY A 10 -13.37 -9.84 -9.09
C GLY A 10 -13.57 -11.33 -9.28
N THR A 11 -12.77 -11.92 -10.17
CA THR A 11 -12.79 -13.35 -10.47
C THR A 11 -12.01 -14.19 -9.46
N ASN A 12 -11.46 -13.57 -8.41
CA ASN A 12 -10.63 -14.24 -7.41
C ASN A 12 -11.48 -14.78 -6.25
N ASP A 13 -11.11 -15.96 -5.75
CA ASP A 13 -11.72 -16.49 -4.53
C ASP A 13 -11.29 -15.70 -3.28
N VAL A 14 -12.11 -15.81 -2.23
CA VAL A 14 -11.91 -15.10 -0.96
C VAL A 14 -10.52 -15.41 -0.34
N PRO A 15 -10.10 -16.68 -0.16
CA PRO A 15 -8.76 -17.00 0.34
C PRO A 15 -7.63 -16.33 -0.44
N THR A 16 -7.64 -16.43 -1.77
CA THR A 16 -6.59 -15.85 -2.63
C THR A 16 -6.52 -14.33 -2.47
N TYR A 17 -7.66 -13.64 -2.40
CA TYR A 17 -7.70 -12.20 -2.23
C TYR A 17 -7.13 -11.75 -0.88
N PHE A 18 -7.48 -12.44 0.22
CA PHE A 18 -6.94 -12.14 1.55
C PHE A 18 -5.45 -12.46 1.66
N ALA A 19 -4.97 -13.53 1.04
CA ALA A 19 -3.54 -13.82 0.96
C ALA A 19 -2.80 -12.70 0.20
N ALA A 20 -3.35 -12.23 -0.93
CA ALA A 20 -2.78 -11.12 -1.68
C ALA A 20 -2.74 -9.83 -0.84
N LEU A 21 -3.81 -9.48 -0.12
CA LEU A 21 -3.81 -8.35 0.81
C LEU A 21 -2.71 -8.47 1.88
N PHE A 22 -2.54 -9.65 2.47
CA PHE A 22 -1.48 -9.90 3.45
C PHE A 22 -0.08 -9.64 2.87
N PHE A 23 0.23 -10.20 1.69
CA PHE A 23 1.52 -9.98 1.04
C PHE A 23 1.74 -8.52 0.59
N ALA A 24 0.69 -7.84 0.14
CA ALA A 24 0.76 -6.42 -0.16
C ALA A 24 1.09 -5.59 1.09
N MET A 25 0.48 -5.90 2.23
CA MET A 25 0.79 -5.23 3.51
C MET A 25 2.22 -5.51 3.99
N ILE A 26 2.75 -6.71 3.76
CA ILE A 26 4.19 -6.98 3.95
C ILE A 26 5.03 -6.02 3.12
N GLY A 27 4.67 -5.84 1.84
CA GLY A 27 5.32 -4.86 0.95
C GLY A 27 5.30 -3.44 1.53
N VAL A 28 4.16 -2.99 2.05
CA VAL A 28 4.01 -1.68 2.72
C VAL A 28 4.94 -1.54 3.92
N VAL A 29 5.01 -2.57 4.78
CA VAL A 29 5.89 -2.56 5.95
C VAL A 29 7.36 -2.50 5.52
N ILE A 30 7.77 -3.27 4.51
CA ILE A 30 9.14 -3.26 3.99
C ILE A 30 9.52 -1.84 3.52
N ILE A 31 8.67 -1.19 2.71
CA ILE A 31 8.99 0.13 2.18
C ILE A 31 9.02 1.21 3.29
N LEU A 32 8.15 1.10 4.31
CA LEU A 32 8.18 1.97 5.50
C LEU A 32 9.48 1.78 6.30
N LEU A 33 9.93 0.55 6.49
CA LEU A 33 11.19 0.26 7.16
C LEU A 33 12.37 0.85 6.39
N VAL A 34 12.41 0.70 5.06
CA VAL A 34 13.43 1.32 4.20
C VAL A 34 13.42 2.84 4.32
N LYS A 35 12.24 3.48 4.32
CA LYS A 35 12.08 4.93 4.49
C LYS A 35 12.57 5.39 5.86
N SER A 36 12.26 4.63 6.92
CA SER A 36 12.65 4.97 8.29
C SER A 36 14.17 4.99 8.52
N LYS A 37 14.93 4.19 7.77
CA LYS A 37 16.41 4.19 7.82
C LYS A 37 17.04 5.51 7.36
N LYS A 38 16.31 6.30 6.56
CA LYS A 38 16.78 7.59 6.03
C LYS A 38 16.39 8.78 6.93
N ARG A 39 15.78 8.54 8.09
CA ARG A 39 15.34 9.61 9.00
C ARG A 39 16.52 10.24 9.74
N ASP A 40 16.39 11.53 10.01
CA ASP A 40 17.34 12.28 10.82
C ASP A 40 17.16 11.92 12.30
N LYS A 41 18.20 11.35 12.91
CA LYS A 41 18.23 10.96 14.32
C LYS A 41 18.43 12.14 15.27
N THR A 42 18.81 13.30 14.74
CA THR A 42 19.09 14.51 15.54
C THR A 42 17.86 15.39 15.74
N SER A 43 16.77 15.10 15.02
CA SER A 43 15.50 15.80 15.17
C SER A 43 14.82 15.49 16.50
N GLN A 44 14.37 16.53 17.21
CA GLN A 44 13.60 16.39 18.47
C GLN A 44 12.28 15.60 18.30
N ASN A 45 11.73 15.55 17.09
CA ASN A 45 10.46 14.89 16.80
C ASN A 45 10.62 13.40 16.45
N THR A 46 11.85 12.87 16.41
CA THR A 46 12.13 11.50 15.99
C THR A 46 12.83 10.75 17.11
N PRO A 47 12.35 9.56 17.53
CA PRO A 47 13.01 8.81 18.58
C PRO A 47 14.41 8.37 18.15
N TYR A 48 15.37 8.44 19.06
CA TYR A 48 16.75 8.03 18.81
C TYR A 48 16.87 6.53 18.49
N HIS A 49 16.04 5.70 19.14
CA HIS A 49 15.91 4.27 18.89
C HIS A 49 14.68 3.95 18.04
N PHE A 50 14.76 2.86 17.28
CA PHE A 50 13.66 2.40 16.45
C PHE A 50 12.43 2.03 17.30
N SER A 51 11.26 2.49 16.88
CA SER A 51 9.98 2.18 17.51
C SER A 51 8.94 1.86 16.45
N PHE A 52 8.41 0.63 16.47
CA PHE A 52 7.33 0.20 15.57
C PHE A 52 6.08 1.06 15.74
N LYS A 53 5.74 1.43 16.98
CA LYS A 53 4.60 2.30 17.26
C LYS A 53 4.77 3.66 16.60
N PHE A 54 5.96 4.25 16.71
CA PHE A 54 6.27 5.52 16.04
C PHE A 54 6.19 5.39 14.52
N LEU A 55 6.76 4.32 13.95
CA LEU A 55 6.71 4.07 12.51
C LEU A 55 5.27 4.05 11.97
N ILE A 56 4.37 3.33 12.65
CA ILE A 56 2.97 3.20 12.23
C ILE A 56 2.24 4.53 12.40
N LEU A 57 2.34 5.18 13.56
CA LEU A 57 1.61 6.43 13.83
C LEU A 57 2.05 7.57 12.92
N ASP A 58 3.35 7.72 12.70
CA ASP A 58 3.94 8.74 11.82
C ASP A 58 3.50 8.56 10.35
N ASN A 59 3.17 7.33 9.94
CA ASN A 59 2.83 7.01 8.56
C ASN A 59 1.37 6.56 8.43
N LEU A 60 0.53 6.78 9.45
CA LEU A 60 -0.83 6.23 9.50
C LEU A 60 -1.68 6.67 8.31
N LYS A 61 -1.59 7.96 7.93
CA LYS A 61 -2.30 8.49 6.76
C LYS A 61 -1.86 7.80 5.47
N GLU A 62 -0.56 7.57 5.32
CA GLU A 62 0.03 6.90 4.15
C GLU A 62 -0.34 5.42 4.12
N ILE A 63 -0.41 4.76 5.28
CA ILE A 63 -0.86 3.36 5.41
C ILE A 63 -2.34 3.25 5.03
N ILE A 64 -3.21 4.13 5.53
CA ILE A 64 -4.65 4.12 5.22
C ILE A 64 -4.88 4.34 3.72
N LEU A 65 -4.25 5.39 3.16
CA LEU A 65 -4.33 5.65 1.72
C LEU A 65 -3.78 4.47 0.91
N GLY A 66 -2.63 3.94 1.31
CA GLY A 66 -2.00 2.80 0.65
C GLY A 66 -2.87 1.55 0.69
N PHE A 67 -3.55 1.28 1.81
CA PHE A 67 -4.49 0.17 1.94
C PHE A 67 -5.66 0.29 0.94
N LEU A 68 -6.26 1.48 0.82
CA LEU A 68 -7.32 1.72 -0.16
C LEU A 68 -6.82 1.55 -1.61
N LEU A 69 -5.64 2.09 -1.91
CA LEU A 69 -5.02 1.95 -3.23
C LEU A 69 -4.67 0.49 -3.56
N ILE A 70 -4.21 -0.28 -2.56
CA ILE A 70 -3.96 -1.72 -2.71
C ILE A 70 -5.27 -2.44 -3.05
N MET A 71 -6.36 -2.18 -2.33
CA MET A 71 -7.65 -2.81 -2.64
C MET A 71 -8.08 -2.57 -4.09
N ILE A 72 -7.93 -1.34 -4.59
CA ILE A 72 -8.21 -0.98 -5.98
C ILE A 72 -7.25 -1.74 -6.93
N ALA A 73 -5.95 -1.73 -6.65
CA ALA A 73 -4.94 -2.35 -7.50
C ALA A 73 -5.06 -3.88 -7.59
N LEU A 74 -5.45 -4.55 -6.50
CA LEU A 74 -5.72 -5.99 -6.52
C LEU A 74 -7.03 -6.28 -7.26
N ARG A 75 -8.08 -5.49 -6.99
CA ARG A 75 -9.40 -5.68 -7.62
C ARG A 75 -9.36 -5.55 -9.13
N PHE A 76 -8.65 -4.54 -9.64
CA PHE A 76 -8.59 -4.28 -11.08
C PHE A 76 -7.30 -4.81 -11.74
N SER A 77 -6.60 -5.74 -11.09
CA SER A 77 -5.35 -6.31 -11.60
C SER A 77 -5.54 -6.99 -12.97
N ILE A 78 -6.62 -7.74 -13.13
CA ILE A 78 -6.93 -8.44 -14.39
C ILE A 78 -7.48 -7.45 -15.41
N GLU A 79 -8.39 -6.57 -15.03
CA GLU A 79 -9.04 -5.63 -15.95
C GLU A 79 -8.10 -4.56 -16.51
N TYR A 80 -7.18 -4.02 -15.70
CA TYR A 80 -6.27 -2.97 -16.16
C TYR A 80 -4.89 -3.48 -16.56
N ALA A 81 -4.35 -4.48 -15.87
CA ALA A 81 -2.99 -4.96 -16.13
C ALA A 81 -2.97 -6.28 -16.91
N GLY A 82 -4.09 -7.00 -17.01
CA GLY A 82 -4.13 -8.35 -17.60
C GLY A 82 -3.33 -9.37 -16.78
N VAL A 83 -2.96 -9.04 -15.53
CA VAL A 83 -2.13 -9.88 -14.68
C VAL A 83 -3.00 -10.57 -13.65
N GLY A 84 -2.92 -11.90 -13.58
CA GLY A 84 -3.57 -12.67 -12.54
C GLY A 84 -3.08 -12.30 -11.14
N LEU A 85 -3.97 -12.41 -10.16
CA LEU A 85 -3.64 -12.09 -8.77
C LEU A 85 -2.67 -13.12 -8.20
N THR A 86 -1.37 -12.78 -8.18
CA THR A 86 -0.32 -13.60 -7.57
C THR A 86 0.26 -12.92 -6.34
N MET A 87 0.82 -13.70 -5.40
CA MET A 87 1.43 -13.15 -4.18
C MET A 87 2.63 -12.25 -4.49
N TRP A 88 3.38 -12.56 -5.55
CA TRP A 88 4.47 -11.73 -6.06
C TRP A 88 3.97 -10.39 -6.60
N TYR A 89 2.90 -10.41 -7.39
CA TYR A 89 2.24 -9.18 -7.85
C TYR A 89 1.77 -8.34 -6.66
N ALA A 90 1.07 -8.95 -5.70
CA ALA A 90 0.56 -8.26 -4.53
C ALA A 90 1.67 -7.62 -3.68
N LEU A 91 2.78 -8.34 -3.45
CA LEU A 91 3.96 -7.80 -2.79
C LEU A 91 4.54 -6.59 -3.55
N GLY A 92 4.65 -6.68 -4.88
CA GLY A 92 5.11 -5.60 -5.74
C GLY A 92 4.21 -4.36 -5.69
N VAL A 93 2.89 -4.56 -5.67
CA VAL A 93 1.91 -3.47 -5.46
C VAL A 93 2.16 -2.79 -4.11
N GLY A 94 2.33 -3.55 -3.03
CA GLY A 94 2.65 -3.02 -1.71
C GLY A 94 3.93 -2.18 -1.67
N LEU A 95 5.00 -2.65 -2.35
CA LEU A 95 6.28 -1.94 -2.43
C LEU A 95 6.21 -0.63 -3.24
N SER A 96 5.31 -0.56 -4.22
CA SER A 96 5.17 0.58 -5.13
C SER A 96 4.18 1.64 -4.64
N ILE A 97 3.39 1.34 -3.61
CA ILE A 97 2.27 2.18 -3.16
C ILE A 97 2.69 3.61 -2.75
N GLN A 98 3.87 3.78 -2.14
CA GLN A 98 4.37 5.09 -1.72
C GLN A 98 4.75 5.99 -2.90
N LYS A 99 5.20 5.38 -4.01
CA LYS A 99 5.45 6.16 -5.24
C LYS A 99 4.12 6.65 -5.80
N LEU A 100 3.12 5.78 -5.82
CA LEU A 100 1.77 6.10 -6.31
C LEU A 100 1.13 7.26 -5.52
N SER A 101 1.22 7.23 -4.19
CA SER A 101 0.71 8.32 -3.35
C SER A 101 1.43 9.65 -3.64
N GLY A 102 2.75 9.62 -3.80
CA GLY A 102 3.55 10.80 -4.17
C GLY A 102 3.18 11.37 -5.55
N TYR A 103 2.85 10.54 -6.53
CA TYR A 103 2.35 11.00 -7.84
C TYR A 103 0.98 11.69 -7.72
N ILE A 104 0.06 11.13 -6.94
CA ILE A 104 -1.27 11.72 -6.72
C ILE A 104 -1.14 13.11 -6.09
N SER A 105 -0.29 13.26 -5.06
CA SER A 105 -0.05 14.58 -4.43
C SER A 105 0.60 15.59 -5.37
N LYS A 106 1.46 15.14 -6.30
CA LYS A 106 2.04 16.02 -7.33
C LYS A 106 1.01 16.50 -8.34
N LEU A 107 0.09 15.64 -8.77
CA LEU A 107 -1.00 16.03 -9.67
C LEU A 107 -1.91 17.07 -9.01
N GLU A 108 -2.25 16.89 -7.74
CA GLU A 108 -3.06 17.86 -6.99
C GLU A 108 -2.40 19.24 -6.90
N SER A 109 -1.10 19.29 -6.58
CA SER A 109 -0.36 20.57 -6.49
C SER A 109 -0.14 21.24 -7.85
N GLY A 110 -0.05 20.47 -8.94
CA GLY A 110 -0.03 20.99 -10.29
C GLY A 110 -1.38 21.57 -10.74
N ALA A 111 -2.50 20.98 -10.31
CA ALA A 111 -3.85 21.44 -10.62
C ALA A 111 -4.29 22.69 -9.84
N ARG A 112 -3.54 23.07 -8.79
CA ARG A 112 -3.78 24.29 -8.00
C ARG A 112 -2.96 25.51 -8.48
N LYS A 113 -2.17 25.38 -9.54
CA LYS A 113 -1.50 26.50 -10.22
C LYS A 113 -2.32 26.98 -11.40
#